data_AF-A0A2S8V4H5-F1
#
_entry.id   AF-A0A2S8V4H5-F1
#
_cell.length_a   1.000
_cell.length_b   1.000
_cell.length_c   1.000
_cell.angle_alpha   90.00
_cell.angle_beta   90.00
_cell.angle_gamma   90.00
#
_symmetry.space_group_name_H-M   'P 1'
#
loop_
_entity.id
_entity.type
_entity.pdbx_description
1 polymer ?
#
loop_
_entity_poly.entity_id
_entity_poly.type
_entity_poly.pdbx_seq_one_letter_code
_entity_poly.pdbx_strand_id
1 'polypeptide(L)'
;MTHLAGRVAAGVVLALTIGVTTGCAPSIESLVSDSLADAVEGAQDVLWEYRDQIVSDPEATIAGLDFIGDARVGADDGNHSYTLLALDESEDSVTLTLAVDGGAETGGGLWYQQSNAVTCIDFVFPTAAAEIRVEGVACGDDADAAGYEQVVPFGDLQVREVVTVADYPPPVCQCHSGGDCDCPGG
;
A
#
# COMPACT_ATOMS: atom_id res chain seq x y z
N MET A 1 10.16 33.29 12.61
CA MET A 1 9.74 33.55 11.22
C MET A 1 9.28 32.21 10.67
N THR A 2 7.97 32.08 10.52
CA THR A 2 7.23 30.86 10.22
C THR A 2 7.33 30.59 8.72
N HIS A 3 7.84 29.42 8.32
CA HIS A 3 7.75 28.95 6.94
C HIS A 3 6.75 27.78 6.91
N LEU A 4 5.53 28.06 6.44
CA LEU A 4 4.64 27.04 5.89
C LEU A 4 5.19 26.68 4.50
N ALA A 5 5.61 25.43 4.32
CA ALA A 5 5.80 24.83 3.00
C ALA A 5 4.69 23.80 2.81
N GLY A 6 3.79 24.09 1.88
CA GLY A 6 2.70 23.19 1.52
C GLY A 6 3.24 21.96 0.81
N ARG A 7 2.85 20.78 1.29
CA ARG A 7 3.00 19.51 0.59
C ARG A 7 1.85 19.39 -0.42
N VAL A 8 2.18 19.12 -1.69
CA VAL A 8 1.21 18.78 -2.74
C VAL A 8 1.36 17.29 -2.96
N ALA A 9 0.48 16.50 -2.36
CA ALA A 9 0.43 15.05 -2.58
C ALA A 9 -0.05 14.78 -4.01
N ALA A 10 0.78 14.10 -4.81
CA ALA A 10 0.42 13.66 -6.15
C ALA A 10 -0.26 12.27 -6.06
N GLY A 11 -1.52 12.25 -5.63
CA GLY A 11 -2.37 11.06 -5.72
C GLY A 11 -2.80 10.83 -7.17
N VAL A 12 -2.74 9.58 -7.63
CA VAL A 12 -3.25 9.16 -8.95
C VAL A 12 -4.77 9.35 -8.98
N VAL A 13 -5.23 10.38 -9.69
CA VAL A 13 -6.65 10.71 -9.86
C VAL A 13 -7.30 9.81 -10.93
N LEU A 14 -8.08 8.83 -10.50
CA LEU A 14 -8.98 8.06 -11.37
C LEU A 14 -10.30 8.84 -11.56
N ALA A 15 -10.32 9.71 -12.58
CA ALA A 15 -11.51 10.45 -12.96
C ALA A 15 -12.55 9.54 -13.65
N LEU A 16 -13.54 9.04 -12.91
CA LEU A 16 -14.71 8.34 -13.46
C LEU A 16 -15.75 9.35 -13.95
N THR A 17 -15.91 9.44 -15.27
CA THR A 17 -16.95 10.24 -15.95
C THR A 17 -18.36 9.68 -15.69
N ILE A 18 -19.23 10.53 -15.13
CA ILE A 18 -20.54 10.20 -14.57
C ILE A 18 -21.60 9.95 -15.67
N GLY A 19 -22.07 8.72 -15.78
CA GLY A 19 -23.38 8.39 -16.35
C GLY A 19 -24.44 8.47 -15.25
N VAL A 20 -25.44 9.34 -15.42
CA VAL A 20 -26.52 9.57 -14.46
C VAL A 20 -27.36 8.30 -14.30
N THR A 21 -27.10 7.54 -13.26
CA THR A 21 -28.03 6.55 -12.72
C THR A 21 -28.36 6.96 -11.30
N THR A 22 -29.64 6.87 -10.92
CA THR A 22 -30.16 7.12 -9.57
C THR A 22 -29.70 6.01 -8.61
N GLY A 23 -28.38 5.86 -8.45
CA GLY A 23 -27.74 5.08 -7.40
C GLY A 23 -27.35 6.02 -6.27
N CYS A 24 -27.37 5.53 -5.02
CA CYS A 24 -26.79 6.26 -3.90
C CYS A 24 -25.35 6.62 -4.28
N ALA A 25 -25.04 7.91 -4.44
CA ALA A 25 -23.66 8.32 -4.66
C ALA A 25 -22.85 7.87 -3.43
N PRO A 26 -21.72 7.18 -3.62
CA PRO A 26 -20.87 6.79 -2.49
C PRO A 26 -20.45 8.04 -1.73
N SER A 27 -20.38 7.95 -0.41
CA SER A 27 -19.87 9.04 0.42
C SER A 27 -18.36 9.16 0.22
N ILE A 28 -17.80 10.35 0.49
CA ILE A 28 -16.35 10.56 0.36
C ILE A 28 -15.57 9.62 1.29
N GLU A 29 -16.11 9.33 2.47
CA GLU A 29 -15.50 8.40 3.43
C GLU A 29 -15.44 6.97 2.88
N SER A 30 -16.48 6.52 2.17
CA SER A 30 -16.47 5.22 1.49
C SER A 30 -15.40 5.18 0.40
N LEU A 31 -15.28 6.24 -0.40
CA LEU A 31 -14.28 6.32 -1.46
C LEU A 31 -12.85 6.35 -0.90
N VAL A 32 -12.63 7.03 0.22
CA VAL A 32 -11.34 7.04 0.92
C VAL A 32 -11.02 5.65 1.48
N SER A 33 -12.00 4.97 2.08
CA SER A 33 -11.83 3.61 2.59
C SER A 33 -11.52 2.63 1.47
N ASP A 34 -12.19 2.75 0.32
CA ASP A 34 -11.92 1.93 -0.88
C ASP A 34 -10.51 2.23 -1.42
N SER A 35 -10.12 3.50 -1.51
CA SER A 35 -8.76 3.89 -1.93
C SER A 35 -7.67 3.34 -1.00
N LEU A 36 -7.91 3.33 0.32
CA LEU A 36 -6.98 2.72 1.28
C LEU A 36 -6.93 1.21 1.09
N ALA A 37 -8.09 0.55 0.94
CA ALA A 37 -8.13 -0.89 0.70
C ALA A 37 -7.34 -1.28 -0.56
N ASP A 38 -7.56 -0.56 -1.67
CA ASP A 38 -6.84 -0.74 -2.93
C ASP A 38 -5.32 -0.53 -2.75
N ALA A 39 -4.91 0.49 -1.98
CA ALA A 39 -3.50 0.76 -1.71
C ALA A 39 -2.85 -0.35 -0.88
N VAL A 40 -3.55 -0.91 0.11
CA VAL A 40 -3.04 -2.04 0.91
C VAL A 40 -2.95 -3.31 0.07
N GLU A 41 -3.94 -3.61 -0.75
CA GLU A 41 -3.87 -4.75 -1.69
C GLU A 41 -2.75 -4.56 -2.71
N GLY A 42 -2.57 -3.34 -3.24
CA GLY A 42 -1.44 -3.02 -4.09
C GLY A 42 -0.08 -3.20 -3.39
N ALA A 43 0.02 -2.87 -2.11
CA ALA A 43 1.21 -3.14 -1.32
C ALA A 43 1.45 -4.65 -1.16
N GLN A 44 0.41 -5.46 -0.90
CA GLN A 44 0.52 -6.92 -0.85
C GLN A 44 1.05 -7.49 -2.17
N ASP A 45 0.49 -7.04 -3.29
CA ASP A 45 0.87 -7.50 -4.63
C ASP A 45 2.34 -7.20 -4.93
N VAL A 46 2.79 -5.98 -4.66
CA VAL A 46 4.17 -5.59 -4.94
C VAL A 46 5.14 -6.26 -3.96
N LEU A 47 4.85 -6.25 -2.65
CA LEU A 47 5.72 -6.88 -1.65
C LEU A 47 5.83 -8.40 -1.83
N TRP A 48 4.81 -9.03 -2.41
CA TRP A 48 4.86 -10.44 -2.77
C TRP A 48 6.01 -10.76 -3.72
N GLU A 49 6.23 -9.93 -4.74
CA GLU A 49 7.32 -10.12 -5.72
C GLU A 49 8.72 -10.08 -5.07
N TYR A 50 8.84 -9.35 -3.95
CA TYR A 50 10.09 -9.19 -3.21
C TYR A 50 10.15 -10.04 -1.94
N ARG A 51 9.15 -10.88 -1.65
CA ARG A 51 9.03 -11.62 -0.37
C ARG A 51 10.29 -12.38 0.00
N ASP A 52 10.84 -13.16 -0.92
CA ASP A 52 12.05 -13.96 -0.65
C ASP A 52 13.30 -13.09 -0.42
N GLN A 53 13.37 -11.93 -1.09
CA GLN A 53 14.46 -10.97 -0.93
C GLN A 53 14.34 -10.26 0.42
N ILE A 54 13.13 -9.84 0.80
CA ILE A 54 12.82 -9.25 2.10
C ILE A 54 13.19 -10.21 3.23
N VAL A 55 12.83 -11.49 3.12
CA VAL A 55 13.17 -12.50 4.14
C VAL A 55 14.70 -12.73 4.24
N SER A 56 15.45 -12.57 3.15
CA SER A 56 16.89 -12.84 3.12
C SER A 56 17.75 -11.64 3.50
N ASP A 57 17.37 -10.44 3.08
CA ASP A 57 18.11 -9.19 3.29
C ASP A 57 17.12 -8.00 3.23
N PRO A 58 16.37 -7.76 4.32
CA PRO A 58 15.27 -6.81 4.29
C PRO A 58 15.75 -5.38 4.09
N GLU A 59 16.80 -4.95 4.80
CA GLU A 59 17.33 -3.58 4.66
C GLU A 59 17.81 -3.29 3.24
N ALA A 60 18.56 -4.19 2.61
CA ALA A 60 19.02 -3.98 1.24
C ALA A 60 17.86 -4.02 0.22
N THR A 61 16.89 -4.91 0.45
CA THR A 61 15.72 -5.01 -0.44
C THR A 61 14.89 -3.73 -0.38
N ILE A 62 14.51 -3.28 0.82
CA ILE A 62 13.73 -2.05 1.02
C ILE A 62 14.46 -0.82 0.46
N ALA A 63 15.76 -0.69 0.70
CA ALA A 63 16.53 0.44 0.15
C ALA A 63 16.54 0.47 -1.40
N GLY A 64 16.24 -0.65 -2.04
CA GLY A 64 16.10 -0.76 -3.50
C GLY A 64 14.68 -0.50 -4.03
N LEU A 65 13.67 -0.38 -3.17
CA LEU A 65 12.28 -0.14 -3.55
C LEU A 65 11.99 1.36 -3.60
N ASP A 66 11.85 1.91 -4.80
CA ASP A 66 11.62 3.34 -5.02
C ASP A 66 10.23 3.84 -4.61
N PHE A 67 9.27 2.93 -4.39
CA PHE A 67 7.92 3.25 -3.97
C PHE A 67 7.71 3.28 -2.45
N ILE A 68 8.71 2.85 -1.66
CA ILE A 68 8.71 2.95 -0.19
C ILE A 68 9.65 4.09 0.23
N GLY A 69 9.11 5.07 0.94
CA GLY A 69 9.89 6.11 1.58
C GLY A 69 10.33 5.67 2.97
N ASP A 70 11.58 5.92 3.36
CA ASP A 70 12.12 5.47 4.65
C ASP A 70 12.14 6.61 5.68
N ALA A 71 11.07 6.72 6.47
CA ALA A 71 10.95 7.75 7.50
C ALA A 71 11.95 7.55 8.66
N ARG A 72 12.55 6.36 8.80
CA ARG A 72 13.53 6.07 9.85
C ARG A 72 14.85 6.83 9.64
N VAL A 73 15.17 7.17 8.40
CA VAL A 73 16.44 7.80 8.00
C VAL A 73 16.36 9.34 7.98
N GLY A 74 15.16 9.90 8.17
CA GLY A 74 14.90 11.34 8.26
C GLY A 74 13.83 11.82 7.28
N ALA A 75 13.72 13.14 7.12
CA ALA A 75 12.73 13.73 6.23
C ALA A 75 12.99 13.31 4.78
N ASP A 76 12.13 12.44 4.28
CA ASP A 76 12.09 12.00 2.91
C ASP A 76 11.38 13.07 2.05
N ASP A 77 12.02 13.46 0.94
CA ASP A 77 11.51 14.43 -0.04
C ASP A 77 10.99 13.75 -1.32
N GLY A 78 10.99 12.42 -1.36
CA GLY A 78 10.47 11.62 -2.46
C GLY A 78 8.94 11.50 -2.48
N ASN A 79 8.40 11.23 -3.66
CA ASN A 79 6.99 10.94 -3.88
C ASN A 79 6.77 9.42 -3.81
N HIS A 80 6.84 8.88 -2.59
CA HIS A 80 6.65 7.45 -2.32
C HIS A 80 5.17 7.12 -2.13
N SER A 81 4.79 5.88 -2.42
CA SER A 81 3.41 5.39 -2.26
C SER A 81 3.14 4.84 -0.86
N TYR A 82 4.20 4.41 -0.16
CA TYR A 82 4.13 3.93 1.22
C TYR A 82 5.29 4.50 2.02
N THR A 83 5.11 4.63 3.33
CA THR A 83 6.17 5.12 4.23
C THR A 83 6.54 4.03 5.22
N LEU A 84 7.80 3.63 5.25
CA LEU A 84 8.35 2.70 6.23
C LEU A 84 8.58 3.41 7.57
N LEU A 85 7.92 2.91 8.60
CA LEU A 85 8.01 3.41 9.97
C LEU A 85 8.95 2.55 10.81
N ALA A 86 8.91 1.24 10.62
CA ALA A 86 9.74 0.30 11.35
C ALA A 86 10.03 -0.96 10.53
N LEU A 87 11.18 -1.56 10.81
CA LEU A 87 11.60 -2.85 10.29
C LEU A 87 12.12 -3.64 11.48
N ASP A 88 11.54 -4.81 11.71
CA ASP A 88 11.92 -5.72 12.78
C ASP A 88 12.31 -7.08 12.20
N GLU A 89 13.48 -7.58 12.59
CA GLU A 89 13.99 -8.87 12.17
C GLU A 89 14.04 -9.81 13.37
N SER A 90 13.38 -10.96 13.23
CA SER A 90 13.41 -12.05 14.20
C SER A 90 13.85 -13.35 13.54
N GLU A 91 14.17 -14.38 14.33
CA GLU A 91 14.56 -15.69 13.79
C GLU A 91 13.46 -16.34 12.92
N ASP A 92 12.19 -16.03 13.20
CA ASP A 92 11.03 -16.68 12.58
C ASP A 92 10.29 -15.80 11.56
N SER A 93 10.55 -14.49 11.53
CA SER A 93 9.90 -13.55 10.62
C SER A 93 10.63 -12.22 10.49
N VAL A 94 10.42 -11.57 9.34
CA VAL A 94 10.68 -10.14 9.14
C VAL A 94 9.36 -9.39 9.20
N THR A 95 9.30 -8.24 9.86
CA THR A 95 8.10 -7.38 9.92
C THR A 95 8.42 -5.99 9.40
N LEU A 96 7.60 -5.50 8.48
CA LEU A 96 7.66 -4.14 7.97
C LEU A 96 6.42 -3.38 8.43
N THR A 97 6.60 -2.32 9.21
CA THR A 97 5.51 -1.42 9.58
C THR A 97 5.43 -0.28 8.57
N LEU A 98 4.36 -0.27 7.77
CA LEU A 98 4.12 0.74 6.74
C LEU A 98 2.95 1.64 7.12
N ALA A 99 3.09 2.94 6.91
CA ALA A 99 1.97 3.84 6.72
C ALA A 99 1.55 3.83 5.25
N VAL A 100 0.27 3.56 5.02
CA VAL A 100 -0.36 3.54 3.70
C VAL A 100 -1.37 4.68 3.67
N ASP A 101 -1.19 5.62 2.75
CA ASP A 101 -2.14 6.69 2.53
C ASP A 101 -3.12 6.40 1.41
N GLY A 102 -4.29 7.01 1.53
CA GLY A 102 -5.36 6.93 0.55
C GLY A 102 -6.14 8.22 0.54
N GLY A 103 -6.79 8.51 -0.57
CA GLY A 103 -7.53 9.75 -0.72
C GLY A 103 -8.56 9.64 -1.82
N ALA A 104 -9.60 10.46 -1.70
CA ALA A 104 -10.64 10.54 -2.69
C ALA A 104 -11.08 11.98 -2.89
N GLU A 105 -11.60 12.24 -4.08
CA GLU A 105 -12.30 13.47 -4.41
C GLU A 105 -13.65 13.16 -5.05
N THR A 106 -14.65 13.96 -4.72
CA THR A 106 -16.01 13.81 -5.26
C THR A 106 -16.69 15.16 -5.47
N GLY A 107 -17.75 15.15 -6.27
CA GLY A 107 -18.51 16.34 -6.64
C GLY A 107 -17.86 17.16 -7.77
N GLY A 108 -18.25 18.43 -7.84
CA GLY A 108 -17.77 19.36 -8.86
C GLY A 108 -18.29 20.79 -8.63
N GLY A 109 -17.47 21.80 -8.96
CA GLY A 109 -17.81 23.20 -8.73
C GLY A 109 -17.91 23.54 -7.24
N LEU A 110 -19.05 24.09 -6.81
CA LEU A 110 -19.27 24.52 -5.42
C LEU A 110 -19.44 23.36 -4.41
N TRP A 111 -19.54 22.12 -4.89
CA TRP A 111 -19.76 20.91 -4.08
C TRP A 111 -18.56 19.97 -4.08
N TYR A 112 -17.39 20.48 -4.47
CA TYR A 112 -16.15 19.74 -4.42
C TYR A 112 -15.80 19.36 -2.99
N GLN A 113 -15.47 18.10 -2.79
CA GLN A 113 -14.96 17.57 -1.54
C GLN A 113 -13.74 16.73 -1.89
N GLN A 114 -12.67 16.90 -1.10
CA GLN A 114 -11.52 16.02 -1.08
C GLN A 114 -11.40 15.49 0.33
N SER A 115 -10.92 14.26 0.48
CA SER A 115 -10.48 13.79 1.77
C SER A 115 -9.30 12.84 1.66
N ASN A 116 -8.43 12.85 2.67
CA ASN A 116 -7.29 11.97 2.77
C ASN A 116 -7.24 11.24 4.11
N ALA A 117 -6.66 10.05 4.08
CA ALA A 117 -6.57 9.16 5.22
C ALA A 117 -5.26 8.39 5.21
N VAL A 118 -4.93 7.84 6.38
CA VAL A 118 -3.82 6.91 6.54
C VAL A 118 -4.26 5.69 7.34
N THR A 119 -3.69 4.53 7.02
CA THR A 119 -3.71 3.31 7.84
C THR A 119 -2.28 2.87 8.10
N CYS A 120 -2.02 2.28 9.26
CA CYS A 120 -0.70 1.73 9.59
C CYS A 120 -0.79 0.24 9.81
N ILE A 121 0.13 -0.48 9.18
CA ILE A 121 0.00 -1.91 8.96
C ILE A 121 1.36 -2.58 9.11
N ASP A 122 1.39 -3.69 9.82
CA ASP A 122 2.52 -4.61 9.85
C ASP A 122 2.35 -5.65 8.74
N PHE A 123 3.30 -5.68 7.81
CA PHE A 123 3.49 -6.76 6.86
C PHE A 123 4.51 -7.73 7.45
N VAL A 124 4.03 -8.89 7.89
CA VAL A 124 4.84 -9.95 8.50
C VAL A 124 5.17 -10.99 7.43
N PHE A 125 6.44 -11.30 7.29
CA PHE A 125 7.01 -12.26 6.35
C PHE A 125 7.60 -13.45 7.14
N PRO A 126 6.82 -14.52 7.38
CA PRO A 126 7.32 -15.68 8.11
C PRO A 126 8.41 -16.39 7.32
N THR A 127 9.54 -16.72 7.95
CA THR A 127 10.66 -17.42 7.27
C THR A 127 10.27 -18.84 6.86
N ALA A 128 9.42 -19.50 7.66
CA ALA A 128 9.01 -20.89 7.49
C ALA A 128 7.85 -21.12 6.49
N ALA A 129 7.17 -20.07 6.01
CA ALA A 129 5.99 -20.18 5.16
C ALA A 129 5.96 -19.12 4.06
N ALA A 130 5.67 -19.53 2.83
CA ALA A 130 5.49 -18.63 1.69
C ALA A 130 4.13 -17.91 1.77
N GLU A 131 4.06 -16.96 2.69
CA GLU A 131 2.91 -16.09 2.93
C GLU A 131 3.38 -14.69 3.37
N ILE A 132 2.47 -13.73 3.29
CA ILE A 132 2.57 -12.42 3.95
C ILE A 132 1.34 -12.30 4.83
N ARG A 133 1.52 -11.99 6.11
CA ARG A 133 0.43 -11.65 7.03
C ARG A 133 0.38 -10.15 7.22
N VAL A 134 -0.82 -9.63 7.39
CA VAL A 134 -1.10 -8.21 7.42
C VAL A 134 -1.90 -7.93 8.69
N GLU A 135 -1.31 -7.14 9.59
CA GLU A 135 -1.87 -6.84 10.89
C GLU A 135 -2.02 -5.33 11.06
N GLY A 136 -3.17 -4.89 11.57
CA GLY A 136 -3.41 -3.48 11.86
C GLY A 136 -2.61 -3.01 13.07
N VAL A 137 -1.88 -1.91 12.92
CA VAL A 137 -1.19 -1.25 14.02
C VAL A 137 -1.60 0.21 14.17
N ALA A 138 -1.41 0.75 15.37
CA ALA A 138 -1.65 2.16 15.60
C ALA A 138 -0.60 2.99 14.85
N CYS A 139 -1.05 3.98 14.08
CA CYS A 139 -0.14 4.98 13.53
C CYS A 139 0.53 5.74 14.68
N GLY A 140 1.83 5.53 14.86
CA GLY A 140 2.66 6.30 15.79
C GLY A 140 2.87 7.74 15.30
N ASP A 141 3.60 8.52 16.07
CA ASP A 141 3.92 9.91 15.73
C ASP A 141 4.75 10.02 14.42
N ASP A 142 5.47 8.95 14.06
CA ASP A 142 6.34 8.88 12.88
C ASP A 142 5.59 8.74 11.54
N ALA A 143 4.31 8.38 11.57
CA ALA A 143 3.48 8.25 10.36
C ALA A 143 3.09 9.60 9.74
N ASP A 144 3.56 10.73 10.30
CA ASP A 144 3.09 12.08 9.99
C ASP A 144 1.54 12.14 10.01
N ALA A 145 0.91 11.34 10.88
CA ALA A 145 -0.55 11.13 10.93
C ALA A 145 -1.34 12.44 11.08
N ALA A 146 -0.72 13.48 11.65
CA ALA A 146 -1.27 14.82 11.77
C ALA A 146 -1.48 15.54 10.41
N GLY A 147 -0.88 15.05 9.32
CA GLY A 147 -1.08 15.52 7.95
C GLY A 147 -2.32 14.95 7.25
N TYR A 148 -3.00 13.99 7.87
CA TYR A 148 -4.20 13.34 7.34
C TYR A 148 -5.44 13.77 8.12
N GLU A 149 -6.58 13.84 7.44
CA GLU A 149 -7.85 14.21 8.08
C GLU A 149 -8.39 13.07 8.96
N GLN A 150 -8.03 11.82 8.64
CA GLN A 150 -8.44 10.65 9.41
C GLN A 150 -7.35 9.57 9.44
N VAL A 151 -7.36 8.80 10.53
CA VAL A 151 -6.64 7.52 10.64
C VAL A 151 -7.69 6.42 10.60
N VAL A 152 -7.61 5.53 9.63
CA VAL A 152 -8.56 4.41 9.46
C VAL A 152 -7.93 3.15 10.04
N PRO A 153 -8.60 2.48 11.00
CA PRO A 153 -8.14 1.17 11.47
C PRO A 153 -8.16 0.15 10.34
N PHE A 154 -7.10 -0.67 10.23
CA PHE A 154 -7.04 -1.75 9.25
C PHE A 154 -8.25 -2.69 9.29
N GLY A 155 -8.79 -2.99 10.47
CA GLY A 155 -9.98 -3.85 10.62
C GLY A 155 -11.27 -3.29 10.00
N ASP A 156 -11.29 -2.00 9.65
CA ASP A 156 -12.39 -1.37 8.92
C ASP A 156 -12.17 -1.45 7.39
N LEU A 157 -10.94 -1.76 6.95
CA LEU A 157 -10.61 -2.03 5.56
C LEU A 157 -10.94 -3.51 5.28
N GLN A 158 -11.79 -3.77 4.29
CA GLN A 158 -12.18 -5.13 3.90
C GLN A 158 -11.08 -5.81 3.06
N VAL A 159 -9.86 -5.85 3.57
CA VAL A 159 -8.66 -6.34 2.90
C VAL A 159 -8.26 -7.71 3.46
N ARG A 160 -7.55 -8.50 2.65
CA ARG A 160 -7.03 -9.81 3.06
C ARG A 160 -5.96 -9.65 4.15
N GLU A 161 -6.09 -10.42 5.22
CA GLU A 161 -5.11 -10.45 6.32
C GLU A 161 -3.93 -11.39 6.04
N VAL A 162 -4.10 -12.34 5.12
CA VAL A 162 -3.05 -13.30 4.74
C VAL A 162 -3.12 -13.50 3.24
N VAL A 163 -1.97 -13.34 2.59
CA VAL A 163 -1.77 -13.70 1.18
C VAL A 163 -0.73 -14.80 1.05
N THR A 164 -0.95 -15.70 0.10
CA THR A 164 -0.18 -16.93 -0.08
C THR A 164 0.14 -17.16 -1.54
N VAL A 165 0.89 -18.23 -1.83
CA VAL A 165 1.17 -18.68 -3.20
C VAL A 165 -0.11 -18.93 -4.01
N ALA A 166 -1.23 -19.27 -3.37
CA ALA A 166 -2.51 -19.48 -4.05
C ALA A 166 -3.09 -18.18 -4.63
N ASP A 167 -2.77 -17.05 -4.00
CA ASP A 167 -3.21 -15.71 -4.41
C ASP A 167 -2.35 -15.17 -5.57
N TYR A 168 -1.09 -15.62 -5.63
CA TYR A 168 -0.11 -15.24 -6.64
C TYR A 168 0.42 -16.46 -7.39
N PRO A 169 -0.43 -17.14 -8.18
CA PRO A 169 -0.01 -18.31 -8.93
C PRO A 169 1.07 -17.92 -9.94
N PRO A 170 2.10 -18.76 -10.13
CA PRO A 170 3.10 -18.50 -11.16
C PRO A 170 2.42 -18.37 -12.53
N PRO A 171 2.92 -17.50 -13.40
CA PRO A 171 2.34 -17.30 -14.72
C PRO A 171 2.33 -18.62 -15.49
N VAL A 172 1.19 -18.92 -16.13
CA VAL A 172 1.02 -20.16 -16.89
C VAL A 172 1.92 -20.10 -18.12
N CYS A 173 2.85 -21.05 -18.26
CA CYS A 173 3.68 -21.17 -19.45
C CYS A 173 2.79 -21.37 -20.69
N GLN A 174 2.91 -20.48 -21.67
CA GLN A 174 2.22 -20.65 -22.95
C GLN A 174 3.09 -21.51 -23.88
N CYS A 175 3.00 -22.83 -23.73
CA CYS A 175 3.66 -23.74 -24.66
C CYS A 175 2.89 -23.77 -25.99
N HIS A 176 3.50 -23.28 -27.08
CA HIS A 176 2.99 -23.56 -28.42
C HIS A 176 3.25 -25.03 -28.78
N SER A 177 2.23 -25.71 -29.34
CA SER A 177 2.36 -27.12 -29.73
C SER A 177 3.49 -27.33 -30.74
N GLY A 178 4.57 -27.99 -30.30
CA GLY A 178 5.74 -28.33 -31.11
C GLY A 178 6.95 -27.40 -30.97
N GLY A 179 6.92 -26.41 -30.07
CA GLY A 179 8.05 -25.52 -29.78
C GLY A 179 8.48 -25.54 -28.31
N ASP A 180 9.56 -24.83 -28.01
CA ASP A 180 10.01 -24.58 -26.64
C ASP A 180 8.94 -23.78 -25.89
N CYS A 181 8.74 -24.10 -24.61
CA CYS A 181 7.81 -23.36 -23.76
C CYS A 181 8.45 -22.01 -23.41
N ASP A 182 7.81 -20.92 -23.82
CA ASP A 182 8.15 -19.58 -23.33
C ASP A 182 7.46 -19.41 -21.97
N CYS A 183 8.21 -19.68 -20.90
CA CYS A 183 7.79 -19.40 -19.54
C CYS A 183 8.32 -18.01 -19.15
N PRO A 184 7.45 -17.03 -18.84
CA PRO A 184 7.93 -15.77 -18.26
C PRO A 184 8.61 -16.08 -16.92
N GLY A 185 9.93 -15.83 -16.86
CA GLY A 185 10.78 -16.17 -15.72
C GLY A 185 12.04 -16.98 -16.05
N GLY A 186 12.10 -17.60 -17.24
CA GLY A 186 13.28 -18.33 -17.75
C GLY A 186 13.27 -19.84 -17.49
#